data_AF-A0A942D5T2-F1
#
_entry.id   AF-A0A942D5T2-F1
#
_cell.length_a   1.000
_cell.length_b   1.000
_cell.length_c   1.000
_cell.angle_alpha   90.00
_cell.angle_beta   90.00
_cell.angle_gamma   90.00
#
_symmetry.space_group_name_H-M   'P 1'
#
loop_
_entity.id
_entity.type
_entity.pdbx_description
1 polymer ?
#
loop_
_entity_poly.entity_id
_entity_poly.type
_entity_poly.pdbx_seq_one_letter_code
_entity_poly.pdbx_strand_id
1 'polypeptide(L)'
;VGQLLQGLVPTAWSANGKRLLAQFGGQDTTYAVGVNVETGAQKPILEATEQGLVGTALSPDGKTVFGSVGGFEPGPNHDVVSVPFTGGKPKVLVKNALFPSFGS
;
A
#
# COMPACT_ATOMS: atom_id res chain seq x y z
N VAL A 1 17.11 1.86 22.79
CA VAL A 1 15.72 1.34 22.73
C VAL A 1 15.50 0.92 21.29
N GLY A 2 15.24 -0.36 21.02
CA GLY A 2 15.17 -0.89 19.66
C GLY A 2 13.87 -0.52 18.97
N GLN A 3 13.94 -0.14 17.70
CA GLN A 3 12.80 0.22 16.87
C GLN A 3 11.80 -0.96 16.81
N LEU A 4 10.55 -0.73 17.22
CA LEU A 4 9.49 -1.74 17.15
C LEU A 4 8.96 -1.81 15.72
N LEU A 5 9.37 -2.83 14.98
CA LEU A 5 8.75 -3.22 13.72
C LEU A 5 7.58 -4.16 14.03
N GLN A 6 6.37 -3.83 13.58
CA GLN A 6 5.16 -4.62 13.85
C GLN A 6 4.92 -5.73 12.82
N GLY A 7 5.75 -5.81 11.78
CA GLY A 7 5.62 -6.78 10.70
C GLY A 7 4.52 -6.39 9.70
N LEU A 8 4.03 -7.38 8.95
CA LEU A 8 2.98 -7.17 7.95
C LEU A 8 1.58 -7.33 8.53
N VAL A 9 0.72 -6.36 8.26
CA VAL A 9 -0.72 -6.41 8.55
C VAL A 9 -1.49 -6.52 7.22
N PRO A 10 -2.28 -7.59 6.99
CA PRO A 10 -3.05 -7.74 5.75
C PRO A 10 -4.16 -6.67 5.64
N THR A 11 -4.37 -6.12 4.44
CA THR A 11 -5.40 -5.08 4.19
C THR A 11 -6.41 -5.47 3.12
N ALA A 12 -6.04 -6.22 2.08
CA ALA A 12 -6.98 -6.62 1.02
C ALA A 12 -6.56 -7.88 0.25
N TRP A 13 -7.53 -8.66 -0.19
CA TRP A 13 -7.34 -9.82 -1.08
C TRP A 13 -7.73 -9.52 -2.52
N SER A 14 -7.05 -10.14 -3.49
CA SER A 14 -7.61 -10.26 -4.84
C SER A 14 -8.74 -11.29 -4.85
N ALA A 15 -9.71 -11.15 -5.77
CA ALA A 15 -10.88 -12.03 -5.82
C ALA A 15 -10.51 -13.51 -6.06
N ASN A 16 -9.38 -13.77 -6.74
CA ASN A 16 -8.88 -15.12 -6.97
C ASN A 16 -8.00 -15.68 -5.84
N GLY A 17 -7.80 -14.95 -4.74
CA GLY A 17 -7.01 -15.39 -3.59
C GLY A 17 -5.51 -15.53 -3.82
N LYS A 18 -4.97 -15.14 -4.98
CA LYS A 18 -3.54 -15.31 -5.30
C LYS A 18 -2.67 -14.16 -4.84
N ARG A 19 -3.27 -13.01 -4.53
CA ARG A 19 -2.58 -11.79 -4.15
C ARG A 19 -3.18 -11.22 -2.88
N LEU A 20 -2.29 -10.83 -1.99
CA LEU A 20 -2.62 -10.13 -0.76
C LEU A 20 -1.88 -8.79 -0.77
N LEU A 21 -2.61 -7.74 -0.47
CA LEU A 21 -2.05 -6.45 -0.08
C LEU A 21 -1.89 -6.47 1.44
N ALA A 22 -0.71 -6.08 1.90
CA ALA A 22 -0.42 -5.87 3.32
C ALA A 22 0.24 -4.51 3.50
N GLN A 23 0.13 -3.97 4.71
CA GLN A 23 0.88 -2.79 5.13
C GLN A 23 2.00 -3.25 6.06
N PHE A 24 3.22 -2.81 5.80
CA PHE A 24 4.29 -2.89 6.77
C PHE A 24 4.25 -1.64 7.63
N GLY A 25 4.21 -1.81 8.95
CA GLY A 25 4.21 -0.71 9.91
C GLY A 25 5.34 -0.85 10.92
N GLY A 26 5.95 0.27 11.28
CA GLY A 26 6.94 0.38 12.33
C GLY A 26 7.08 1.82 12.80
N GLN A 27 7.91 2.04 13.81
CA GLN A 27 8.23 3.41 14.21
C GLN A 27 8.83 4.16 13.01
N ASP A 28 8.21 5.30 12.69
CA ASP A 28 8.56 6.18 11.57
C ASP A 28 8.52 5.51 10.18
N THR A 29 7.86 4.37 10.00
CA THR A 29 7.78 3.72 8.68
C THR A 29 6.42 3.11 8.39
N THR A 30 5.92 3.39 7.19
CA THR A 30 4.75 2.72 6.65
C THR A 30 4.88 2.55 5.15
N TYR A 31 4.67 1.34 4.64
CA TYR A 31 4.60 1.12 3.19
C TYR A 31 3.79 -0.12 2.83
N ALA A 32 3.12 -0.04 1.69
CA ALA A 32 2.35 -1.14 1.13
C ALA A 32 3.28 -2.23 0.57
N VAL A 33 2.94 -3.48 0.86
CA VAL A 33 3.64 -4.69 0.40
C VAL A 33 2.65 -5.56 -0.34
N GLY A 34 3.01 -5.94 -1.57
CA GLY A 34 2.33 -6.97 -2.33
C GLY A 34 2.90 -8.35 -1.97
N VAL A 35 2.02 -9.29 -1.70
CA VAL A 35 2.36 -10.69 -1.40
C VAL A 35 1.76 -11.60 -2.46
N ASN A 36 2.61 -12.43 -3.08
CA ASN A 36 2.17 -13.59 -3.83
C ASN A 36 1.90 -14.72 -2.85
N VAL A 37 0.64 -15.13 -2.74
CA VAL A 37 0.19 -16.10 -1.73
C VAL A 37 0.63 -17.53 -2.07
N GLU A 38 0.79 -17.85 -3.36
CA GLU A 38 1.22 -19.18 -3.80
C GLU A 38 2.70 -19.42 -3.51
N THR A 39 3.54 -18.39 -3.66
CA THR A 39 5.00 -18.51 -3.50
C THR A 39 5.53 -17.95 -2.20
N GLY A 40 4.72 -17.19 -1.47
CA GLY A 40 5.16 -16.42 -0.30
C GLY A 40 6.05 -15.22 -0.62
N ALA A 41 6.28 -14.88 -1.90
CA ALA A 41 7.12 -13.77 -2.28
C ALA A 41 6.48 -12.43 -1.88
N GLN A 42 7.26 -11.55 -1.24
CA GLN A 42 6.81 -10.25 -0.73
C GLN A 42 7.66 -9.14 -1.35
N LYS A 43 7.00 -8.06 -1.77
CA LYS A 43 7.71 -6.89 -2.31
C LYS A 43 6.96 -5.59 -1.99
N PRO A 44 7.66 -4.52 -1.60
CA PRO A 44 7.08 -3.19 -1.55
C PRO A 44 6.45 -2.80 -2.89
N ILE A 45 5.25 -2.20 -2.85
CA ILE A 45 4.55 -1.71 -4.05
C ILE A 45 5.29 -0.49 -4.64
N LEU A 46 5.73 0.41 -3.77
CA LEU A 46 6.65 1.51 -4.07
C LEU A 46 7.89 1.39 -3.18
N GLU A 47 8.84 2.31 -3.33
CA GLU A 47 10.01 2.38 -2.46
C GLU A 47 9.60 2.41 -0.97
N ALA A 48 10.28 1.61 -0.16
CA ALA A 48 10.00 1.47 1.27
C ALA A 48 10.60 2.66 2.03
N THR A 49 9.85 3.75 2.12
CA THR A 49 10.23 4.97 2.83
C THR A 49 9.11 5.39 3.78
N GLU A 50 9.40 6.33 4.70
CA GLU A 50 8.39 6.91 5.60
C GLU A 50 7.25 7.62 4.86
N GLN A 51 7.52 8.04 3.62
CA GLN A 51 6.58 8.71 2.71
C GLN A 51 6.02 7.77 1.64
N GLY A 52 6.22 6.46 1.82
CA GLY A 52 5.80 5.40 0.91
C GLY A 52 4.29 5.33 0.72
N LEU A 53 3.86 4.36 -0.08
CA LEU A 53 2.44 4.13 -0.33
C LEU A 53 1.74 3.61 0.95
N VAL A 54 0.69 4.29 1.38
CA VAL A 54 -0.30 3.73 2.32
C VAL A 54 -1.36 3.01 1.49
N GLY A 55 -1.30 1.68 1.46
CA GLY A 55 -2.17 0.85 0.63
C GLY A 55 -3.52 0.58 1.30
N THR A 56 -4.62 0.93 0.62
CA THR A 56 -5.98 0.85 1.17
C THR A 56 -6.84 -0.22 0.51
N ALA A 57 -6.66 -0.47 -0.79
CA ALA A 57 -7.47 -1.44 -1.53
C ALA A 57 -6.69 -2.09 -2.66
N LEU A 58 -7.13 -3.28 -3.05
CA LEU A 58 -6.68 -4.04 -4.20
C LEU A 58 -7.87 -4.25 -5.14
N SER A 59 -7.70 -3.99 -6.44
CA SER A 59 -8.73 -4.27 -7.44
C SER A 59 -9.10 -5.76 -7.43
N PRO A 60 -10.35 -6.13 -7.76
CA PRO A 60 -10.78 -7.53 -7.77
C PRO A 60 -9.91 -8.44 -8.65
N ASP A 61 -9.43 -7.93 -9.79
CA ASP A 61 -8.51 -8.64 -10.68
C ASP A 61 -7.07 -8.74 -10.16
N GLY A 62 -6.77 -8.10 -9.02
CA GLY A 62 -5.48 -8.12 -8.34
C GLY A 62 -4.39 -7.32 -9.05
N LYS A 63 -4.71 -6.45 -10.01
CA LYS A 63 -3.71 -5.72 -10.81
C LYS A 63 -3.40 -4.32 -10.29
N THR A 64 -4.29 -3.70 -9.54
CA THR A 64 -4.19 -2.30 -9.15
C THR A 64 -4.35 -2.14 -7.64
N VAL A 65 -3.38 -1.47 -7.02
CA VAL A 65 -3.43 -1.03 -5.63
C VAL A 65 -3.89 0.42 -5.59
N PHE A 66 -4.80 0.74 -4.70
CA PHE A 66 -5.25 2.11 -4.43
C PHE A 66 -4.79 2.53 -3.03
N GLY A 67 -4.43 3.81 -2.90
CA GLY A 67 -3.93 4.33 -1.63
C GLY A 67 -3.55 5.79 -1.73
N SER A 68 -2.76 6.24 -0.76
CA SER A 68 -2.22 7.60 -0.73
C SER A 68 -0.70 7.59 -0.57
N VAL A 69 -0.04 8.57 -1.17
CA VAL A 69 1.41 8.83 -1.02
C VAL A 69 1.63 10.07 -0.14
N GLY A 70 2.88 10.31 0.28
CA GLY A 70 3.25 11.43 1.15
C GLY A 70 3.36 11.07 2.62
N GLY A 71 3.28 9.78 2.96
CA GLY A 71 3.41 9.25 4.32
C GLY A 71 2.08 9.10 5.06
N PHE A 72 2.17 8.60 6.30
CA PHE A 72 1.03 8.39 7.19
C PHE A 72 0.49 9.70 7.77
N GLU A 73 1.41 10.60 8.16
CA GLU A 73 1.08 11.83 8.85
C GLU A 73 0.39 12.83 7.92
N PRO A 74 -0.77 13.38 8.28
CA PRO A 74 -1.46 14.37 7.46
C PRO A 74 -0.61 15.63 7.22
N GLY A 75 -0.52 16.06 5.97
CA GLY A 75 0.26 17.22 5.55
C GLY A 75 -0.13 17.74 4.16
N PRO A 76 0.55 18.77 3.63
CA PRO A 76 0.18 19.41 2.37
C PRO A 76 0.51 18.59 1.11
N ASN A 77 1.18 17.44 1.23
CA ASN A 77 1.78 16.72 0.10
C ASN A 77 1.24 15.28 -0.07
N HIS A 78 -0.08 15.10 0.05
CA HIS A 78 -0.71 13.80 -0.19
C HIS A 78 -1.53 13.79 -1.46
N ASP A 79 -1.37 12.73 -2.22
CA ASP A 79 -2.21 12.43 -3.37
C ASP A 79 -2.81 11.04 -3.20
N VAL A 80 -4.08 10.90 -3.56
CA VAL A 80 -4.69 9.58 -3.78
C VAL A 80 -4.21 9.09 -5.13
N VAL A 81 -3.64 7.88 -5.14
CA VAL A 81 -3.04 7.28 -6.33
C VAL A 81 -3.57 5.86 -6.57
N SER A 82 -3.43 5.43 -7.81
CA SER A 82 -3.41 4.01 -8.17
C SER A 82 -2.01 3.60 -8.60
N VAL A 83 -1.57 2.40 -8.21
CA VAL A 83 -0.27 1.82 -8.57
C VAL A 83 -0.47 0.39 -9.07
N PRO A 84 0.25 -0.08 -10.11
CA PRO A 84 0.24 -1.50 -10.44
C PRO A 84 0.69 -2.35 -9.24
N PHE A 85 0.08 -3.51 -9.02
CA PHE A 85 0.44 -4.41 -7.91
C PHE A 85 1.90 -4.87 -7.96
N THR A 86 2.50 -4.95 -9.14
CA THR A 86 3.91 -5.29 -9.34
C THR A 86 4.87 -4.12 -9.04
N GLY A 87 4.32 -2.97 -8.65
CA GLY A 87 4.99 -1.68 -8.56
C GLY A 87 5.08 -0.97 -9.90
N GLY A 88 5.57 0.27 -9.86
CA GLY A 88 5.72 1.14 -11.03
C GLY A 88 5.30 2.57 -10.73
N LYS A 89 5.20 3.38 -11.78
CA LYS A 89 4.83 4.80 -11.65
C LYS A 89 3.41 4.95 -11.11
N PRO A 90 3.20 5.66 -9.98
CA PRO A 90 1.87 5.99 -9.50
C PRO A 90 1.11 6.87 -10.50
N LYS A 91 -0.19 6.60 -10.66
CA LYS A 91 -1.12 7.50 -11.33
C LYS A 91 -1.91 8.25 -10.28
N VAL A 92 -1.77 9.58 -10.26
CA VAL A 92 -2.57 10.46 -9.40
C VAL A 92 -4.02 10.41 -9.85
N LEU A 93 -4.92 10.13 -8.91
CA LEU A 93 -6.36 10.14 -9.09
C LEU A 93 -6.96 11.43 -8.53
N VAL A 94 -6.53 11.84 -7.33
CA VAL A 94 -6.97 13.05 -6.66
C VAL A 94 -5.78 13.70 -5.96
N LYS A 95 -5.59 14.99 -6.19
CA LYS A 95 -4.53 15.77 -5.52
C LYS A 95 -4.97 16.25 -4.15
N ASN A 96 -4.02 16.43 -3.23
CA ASN A 96 -4.27 16.96 -1.88
C ASN A 96 -5.35 16.16 -1.13
N ALA A 97 -5.26 14.83 -1.20
CA ALA A 97 -6.28 13.92 -0.68
C ALA A 97 -5.64 12.70 0.01
N LEU A 98 -6.35 12.19 1.02
CA LEU A 98 -5.95 11.08 1.88
C LEU A 98 -7.11 10.10 2.08
N PHE A 99 -6.77 8.91 2.58
CA PHE A 99 -7.72 7.90 3.06
C PHE A 99 -8.85 7.56 2.07
N PRO A 100 -8.52 7.17 0.83
CA PRO A 100 -9.56 6.74 -0.09
C PRO A 100 -10.23 5.47 0.46
N SER A 101 -11.56 5.43 0.35
CA SER A 101 -12.37 4.27 0.71
C SER A 101 -13.02 3.70 -0.54
N PHE A 102 -12.94 2.39 -0.69
CA PHE A 102 -13.57 1.63 -1.77
C PHE A 102 -14.43 0.58 -1.08
N GLY A 103 -15.76 0.64 -1.29
CA GLY A 103 -16.73 -0.16 -0.55
C GLY A 103 -16.37 -1.65 -0.51
N SER A 104 -16.60 -2.27 0.65
CA SER A 104 -16.43 -3.70 0.92
C SER A 104 -17.58 -4.53 0.37
#